data_AF-A0A6L7T6R6-F1
#
_entry.id   AF-A0A6L7T6R6-F1
#
_cell.length_a   1.000
_cell.length_b   1.000
_cell.length_c   1.000
_cell.angle_alpha   90.00
_cell.angle_beta   90.00
_cell.angle_gamma   90.00
#
_symmetry.space_group_name_H-M   'P 1'
#
loop_
_entity.id
_entity.type
_entity.pdbx_description
1 polymer ?
#
loop_
_entity_poly.entity_id
_entity_poly.type
_entity_poly.pdbx_seq_one_letter_code
_entity_poly.pdbx_strand_id
1 'polypeptide(L)'
;ESLHHFKTLTPLSCNNAVEGLIGEPLDQMATKNRGQALERLVACLLGYKISDAELLEGNFPDIPNQALEVKVQDSPTVDLGRFSPQFKECVPSCPRLTTLDVRYLIALTDAETGIIQGIILCPGEKLGEHFSYVSDTSFKCQRSIPMSFFDTYQGKALYNP
;
A
#
# COMPACT_ATOMS: atom_id res chain seq x y z
N GLU A 1 30.41 -19.61 -12.30
CA GLU A 1 29.14 -18.99 -12.73
C GLU A 1 28.42 -18.47 -11.50
N SER A 2 28.44 -17.15 -11.31
CA SER A 2 28.27 -16.48 -10.02
C SER A 2 26.89 -15.84 -9.87
N LEU A 3 25.96 -16.52 -9.20
CA LEU A 3 24.64 -16.00 -8.79
C LEU A 3 24.74 -15.32 -7.41
N HIS A 4 25.59 -14.29 -7.29
CA HIS A 4 25.75 -13.50 -6.06
C HIS A 4 25.27 -12.04 -6.18
N HIS A 5 24.53 -11.69 -7.24
CA HIS A 5 24.43 -10.29 -7.70
C HIS A 5 23.13 -9.52 -7.43
N PHE A 6 22.24 -9.97 -6.53
CA PHE A 6 21.10 -9.15 -6.09
C PHE A 6 21.14 -8.80 -4.60
N LYS A 7 22.35 -8.63 -4.04
CA LYS A 7 22.53 -8.29 -2.62
C LYS A 7 22.19 -6.84 -2.25
N THR A 8 21.71 -6.05 -3.20
CA THR A 8 21.12 -4.74 -2.91
C THR A 8 20.36 -4.33 -4.16
N LEU A 9 19.03 -4.48 -4.17
CA LEU A 9 18.21 -3.54 -4.92
C LEU A 9 18.63 -2.17 -4.39
N THR A 10 19.43 -1.45 -5.17
CA THR A 10 20.02 -0.16 -4.77
C THR A 10 18.93 0.80 -4.29
N PRO A 11 19.27 1.65 -3.32
CA PRO A 11 18.41 1.94 -2.17
C PRO A 11 17.45 3.09 -2.47
N LEU A 12 16.53 3.37 -1.54
CA LEU A 12 16.09 4.76 -1.34
C LEU A 12 17.28 5.61 -0.83
N SER A 13 18.41 5.63 -1.55
CA SER A 13 19.66 6.28 -1.13
C SER A 13 19.65 7.78 -1.35
N CYS A 14 18.53 8.35 -1.77
CA CYS A 14 18.19 9.70 -1.40
C CYS A 14 17.30 9.61 -0.16
N ASN A 15 17.91 9.56 1.04
CA ASN A 15 17.20 9.79 2.31
C ASN A 15 16.23 10.98 2.19
N ASN A 16 16.62 12.00 1.42
CA ASN A 16 15.83 13.18 1.07
C ASN A 16 14.43 12.89 0.51
N ALA A 17 14.23 11.80 -0.25
CA ALA A 17 12.92 11.50 -0.86
C ALA A 17 11.91 11.03 0.20
N VAL A 18 12.36 10.29 1.21
CA VAL A 18 11.50 9.83 2.33
C VAL A 18 11.34 10.90 3.38
N GLU A 19 12.40 11.68 3.63
CA GLU A 19 12.35 12.83 4.54
C GLU A 19 11.34 13.87 4.06
N GLY A 20 11.19 14.06 2.75
CA GLY A 20 10.18 14.95 2.16
C GLY A 20 8.73 14.49 2.35
N LEU A 21 8.47 13.29 2.88
CA LEU A 21 7.12 12.84 3.23
C LEU A 21 6.70 13.26 4.64
N ILE A 22 7.66 13.47 5.56
CA ILE A 22 7.34 13.77 6.96
C ILE A 22 6.81 15.20 7.06
N GLY A 23 5.65 15.36 7.68
CA GLY A 23 4.95 16.63 7.78
C GLY A 23 3.97 16.92 6.64
N GLU A 24 3.97 16.11 5.58
CA GLU A 24 2.99 16.24 4.50
C GLU A 24 1.61 15.76 4.97
N PRO A 25 0.54 16.52 4.69
CA PRO A 25 -0.82 16.10 4.99
C PRO A 25 -1.31 15.12 3.92
N LEU A 26 -1.80 13.95 4.36
CA LEU A 26 -2.65 13.09 3.55
C LEU A 26 -4.09 13.53 3.77
N ASP A 27 -4.74 14.05 2.72
CA ASP A 27 -6.08 14.66 2.74
C ASP A 27 -7.10 13.87 3.59
N GLN A 28 -8.04 14.58 4.24
CA GLN A 28 -9.06 14.04 5.18
C GLN A 28 -10.15 13.19 4.49
N MET A 29 -9.82 12.60 3.34
CA MET A 29 -10.70 11.72 2.60
C MET A 29 -10.71 10.30 3.19
N ALA A 30 -11.69 9.49 2.75
CA ALA A 30 -11.80 8.07 3.11
C ALA A 30 -10.47 7.32 2.94
N THR A 31 -10.20 6.30 3.76
CA THR A 31 -8.92 5.57 3.83
C THR A 31 -8.40 5.07 2.47
N LYS A 32 -9.30 4.69 1.55
CA LYS A 32 -8.93 4.30 0.18
C LYS A 32 -8.26 5.45 -0.59
N ASN A 33 -8.78 6.66 -0.43
CA ASN A 33 -8.26 7.85 -1.11
C ASN A 33 -6.92 8.28 -0.52
N ARG A 34 -6.71 8.06 0.79
CA ARG A 34 -5.43 8.31 1.46
C ARG A 34 -4.32 7.36 0.99
N GLY A 35 -4.63 6.08 0.81
CA GLY A 35 -3.70 5.11 0.22
C GLY A 35 -3.24 5.54 -1.18
N GLN A 36 -4.19 5.87 -2.06
CA GLN A 36 -3.86 6.35 -3.42
C GLN A 36 -3.14 7.70 -3.43
N ALA A 37 -3.45 8.59 -2.47
CA ALA A 37 -2.75 9.87 -2.34
C ALA A 37 -1.29 9.67 -1.93
N LEU A 38 -1.02 8.78 -0.98
CA LEU A 38 0.34 8.43 -0.57
C LEU A 38 1.10 7.75 -1.71
N GLU A 39 0.49 6.82 -2.41
CA GLU A 39 1.09 6.15 -3.57
C GLU A 39 1.51 7.15 -4.65
N ARG A 40 0.62 8.11 -4.99
CA ARG A 40 0.93 9.23 -5.89
C ARG A 40 2.11 10.06 -5.40
N LEU A 41 2.09 10.44 -4.13
CA LEU A 41 3.13 11.28 -3.54
C LEU A 41 4.50 10.59 -3.61
N VAL A 42 4.56 9.31 -3.20
CA VAL A 42 5.77 8.50 -3.25
C VAL A 42 6.25 8.33 -4.69
N ALA A 43 5.37 8.01 -5.63
CA ALA A 43 5.76 7.86 -7.02
C ALA A 43 6.31 9.15 -7.64
N CYS A 44 5.67 10.29 -7.37
CA CYS A 44 6.15 11.61 -7.79
C CYS A 44 7.54 11.93 -7.20
N LEU A 45 7.76 11.63 -5.92
CA LEU A 45 9.06 11.84 -5.26
C LEU A 45 10.16 10.96 -5.84
N LEU A 46 9.81 9.76 -6.31
CA LEU A 46 10.71 8.86 -7.04
C LEU A 46 10.91 9.26 -8.51
N GLY A 47 10.25 10.32 -8.98
CA GLY A 47 10.38 10.87 -10.33
C GLY A 47 9.47 10.21 -11.39
N TYR A 48 8.50 9.39 -10.98
CA TYR A 48 7.51 8.83 -11.89
C TYR A 48 6.44 9.86 -12.23
N LYS A 49 5.99 9.84 -13.50
CA LYS A 49 4.83 10.60 -13.94
C LYS A 49 3.64 9.65 -13.95
N ILE A 50 2.76 9.77 -12.98
CA ILE A 50 1.59 8.91 -12.88
C ILE A 50 0.38 9.60 -13.48
N SER A 51 -0.36 8.91 -14.34
CA SER A 51 -1.69 9.32 -14.79
C SER A 51 -2.78 8.76 -13.87
N ASP A 52 -3.91 9.47 -13.74
CA ASP A 52 -5.02 9.03 -12.88
C ASP A 52 -5.59 7.65 -13.27
N ALA A 53 -5.38 7.22 -14.52
CA ALA A 53 -5.81 5.92 -15.02
C ALA A 53 -4.95 4.75 -14.50
N GLU A 54 -3.66 4.99 -14.25
CA GLU A 54 -2.70 3.95 -13.83
C GLU A 54 -2.83 3.57 -12.34
N LEU A 55 -3.41 4.46 -11.52
CA LEU A 55 -3.62 4.27 -10.06
C LEU A 55 -4.89 3.48 -9.70
N LEU A 56 -5.68 3.11 -10.70
CA LEU A 56 -6.97 2.45 -10.51
C LEU A 56 -6.86 0.92 -10.54
N GLU A 57 -5.74 0.39 -11.04
CA GLU A 57 -5.48 -1.05 -11.04
C GLU A 57 -4.78 -1.43 -9.74
N GLY A 58 -5.47 -2.21 -8.90
CA GLY A 58 -4.92 -2.76 -7.64
C GLY A 58 -3.80 -3.76 -7.91
N ASN A 59 -2.65 -3.24 -8.30
CA ASN A 59 -1.44 -3.98 -8.62
C ASN A 59 -0.67 -4.32 -7.35
N PHE A 60 0.09 -5.40 -7.40
CA PHE A 60 1.04 -5.73 -6.34
C PHE A 60 2.41 -6.03 -6.99
N PRO A 61 3.48 -5.38 -6.54
CA PRO A 61 3.49 -4.24 -5.61
C PRO A 61 3.00 -2.95 -6.27
N ASP A 62 2.65 -1.94 -5.47
CA ASP A 62 2.15 -0.63 -5.95
C ASP A 62 3.12 0.04 -6.96
N ILE A 63 4.44 -0.03 -6.74
CA ILE A 63 5.46 0.47 -7.67
C ILE A 63 6.37 -0.70 -8.12
N PRO A 64 6.02 -1.42 -9.21
CA PRO A 64 6.72 -2.62 -9.66
C PRO A 64 8.21 -2.43 -9.94
N ASN A 65 8.57 -1.33 -10.61
CA ASN A 65 9.96 -1.03 -10.96
C ASN A 65 10.86 -0.84 -9.74
N GLN A 66 10.28 -0.55 -8.58
CA GLN A 66 10.99 -0.41 -7.30
C GLN A 66 10.75 -1.59 -6.37
N ALA A 67 9.94 -2.58 -6.77
CA ALA A 67 9.44 -3.62 -5.87
C ALA A 67 8.95 -3.02 -4.54
N LEU A 68 8.16 -1.95 -4.60
CA LEU A 68 7.76 -1.15 -3.44
C LEU A 68 6.25 -1.15 -3.27
N GLU A 69 5.80 -1.63 -2.12
CA GLU A 69 4.42 -1.55 -1.64
C GLU A 69 4.30 -0.37 -0.66
N VAL A 70 3.26 0.43 -0.79
CA VAL A 70 3.02 1.65 -0.04
C VAL A 70 1.76 1.49 0.81
N LYS A 71 1.87 1.72 2.12
CA LYS A 71 0.74 1.61 3.05
C LYS A 71 0.65 2.82 3.97
N VAL A 72 -0.59 3.22 4.25
CA VAL A 72 -0.91 4.19 5.30
C VAL A 72 -1.21 3.41 6.58
N GLN A 73 -0.64 3.86 7.70
CA GLN A 73 -0.96 3.40 9.03
C GLN A 73 -1.52 4.56 9.85
N ASP A 74 -2.84 4.64 9.89
CA ASP A 74 -3.64 5.58 10.69
C ASP A 74 -4.36 4.87 11.86
N SER A 75 -4.09 3.58 12.03
CA SER A 75 -4.69 2.73 13.06
C SER A 75 -3.63 1.76 13.64
N PRO A 76 -3.95 1.05 14.74
CA PRO A 76 -3.03 0.07 15.32
C PRO A 76 -2.61 -1.05 14.37
N THR A 77 -3.37 -1.31 13.30
CA THR A 77 -3.07 -2.36 12.31
C THR A 77 -2.87 -1.78 10.92
N VAL A 78 -2.06 -2.47 10.12
CA VAL A 78 -1.83 -2.19 8.70
C VAL A 78 -2.40 -3.33 7.88
N ASP A 79 -3.23 -3.00 6.90
CA ASP A 79 -3.75 -3.97 5.95
C ASP A 79 -2.74 -4.20 4.82
N LEU A 80 -2.13 -5.38 4.79
CA LEU A 80 -1.20 -5.78 3.73
C LEU A 80 -1.93 -6.21 2.45
N GLY A 81 -3.26 -6.32 2.48
CA GLY A 81 -4.06 -6.73 1.35
C GLY A 81 -3.96 -8.22 1.06
N ARG A 82 -3.99 -8.58 -0.22
CA ARG A 82 -4.02 -9.98 -0.67
C ARG A 82 -2.69 -10.70 -0.47
N PHE A 83 -1.58 -10.02 -0.66
CA PHE A 83 -0.24 -10.59 -0.63
C PHE A 83 0.44 -10.22 0.69
N SER A 84 1.01 -11.24 1.36
CA SER A 84 1.69 -11.06 2.64
C SER A 84 3.12 -11.58 2.54
N PRO A 85 4.12 -10.87 3.11
CA PRO A 85 5.48 -11.37 3.19
C PRO A 85 5.62 -12.51 4.22
N GLN A 86 4.56 -12.82 4.99
CA GLN A 86 4.52 -14.02 5.83
C GLN A 86 4.62 -15.32 5.00
N PHE A 87 4.14 -15.29 3.76
CA PHE A 87 4.13 -16.45 2.87
C PHE A 87 4.97 -16.14 1.64
N LYS A 88 5.99 -16.96 1.36
CA LYS A 88 6.82 -16.80 0.16
C LYS A 88 6.02 -17.20 -1.09
N GLU A 89 5.58 -16.21 -1.84
CA GLU A 89 4.80 -16.39 -3.06
C GLU A 89 5.42 -15.59 -4.21
N CYS A 90 5.25 -16.04 -5.45
CA CYS A 90 5.72 -15.28 -6.61
C CYS A 90 4.85 -14.04 -6.84
N VAL A 91 5.47 -12.90 -7.13
CA VAL A 91 4.76 -11.66 -7.46
C VAL A 91 4.21 -11.78 -8.89
N PRO A 92 2.88 -11.65 -9.12
CA PRO A 92 2.30 -11.84 -10.47
C PRO A 92 2.85 -10.89 -11.53
N SER A 93 3.06 -9.62 -11.16
CA SER A 93 3.59 -8.58 -12.06
C SER A 93 5.10 -8.74 -12.34
N CYS A 94 5.82 -9.41 -11.45
CA CYS A 94 7.27 -9.58 -11.49
C CYS A 94 7.67 -11.01 -11.06
N PRO A 95 7.54 -12.04 -11.93
CA PRO A 95 7.70 -13.44 -11.55
C PRO A 95 9.10 -13.83 -11.03
N ARG A 96 10.10 -12.97 -11.18
CA ARG A 96 11.45 -13.16 -10.61
C ARG A 96 11.57 -12.73 -9.15
N LEU A 97 10.56 -12.04 -8.62
CA LEU A 97 10.49 -11.57 -7.25
C LEU A 97 9.45 -12.35 -6.47
N THR A 98 9.67 -12.46 -5.18
CA THR A 98 8.72 -13.00 -4.22
C THR A 98 8.20 -11.93 -3.28
N THR A 99 7.12 -12.22 -2.58
CA THR A 99 6.57 -11.39 -1.50
C THR A 99 7.61 -10.98 -0.45
N LEU A 100 8.67 -11.78 -0.25
CA LEU A 100 9.79 -11.47 0.65
C LEU A 100 10.70 -10.36 0.12
N ASP A 101 10.82 -10.27 -1.22
CA ASP A 101 11.70 -9.31 -1.91
C ASP A 101 11.04 -7.92 -2.04
N VAL A 102 9.72 -7.85 -1.93
CA VAL A 102 8.96 -6.59 -1.98
C VAL A 102 9.25 -5.76 -0.73
N ARG A 103 9.65 -4.51 -0.92
CA ARG A 103 9.86 -3.53 0.15
C ARG A 103 8.54 -2.88 0.52
N TYR A 104 8.37 -2.56 1.80
CA TYR A 104 7.22 -1.86 2.33
C TYR A 104 7.63 -0.47 2.79
N LEU A 105 6.95 0.56 2.27
CA LEU A 105 6.94 1.91 2.81
C LEU A 105 5.63 2.12 3.55
N ILE A 106 5.70 2.16 4.87
CA ILE A 106 4.55 2.36 5.75
C ILE A 106 4.63 3.77 6.31
N ALA A 107 3.68 4.64 5.92
CA ALA A 107 3.57 5.98 6.48
C ALA A 107 2.75 5.93 7.78
N LEU A 108 3.38 6.36 8.87
CA LEU A 108 2.74 6.53 10.17
C LEU A 108 2.02 7.87 10.16
N THR A 109 0.70 7.82 10.09
CA THR A 109 -0.13 9.02 9.94
C THR A 109 -0.92 9.25 11.21
N ASP A 110 -0.96 10.51 11.63
CA ASP A 110 -1.84 10.94 12.71
C ASP A 110 -3.32 10.81 12.28
N ALA A 111 -4.12 10.09 13.06
CA ALA A 111 -5.50 9.79 12.69
C ALA A 111 -6.42 11.02 12.66
N GLU A 112 -6.10 12.06 13.44
CA GLU A 112 -6.92 13.27 13.55
C GLU A 112 -6.53 14.32 12.50
N THR A 113 -5.23 14.53 12.31
CA THR A 113 -4.69 15.58 11.44
C THR A 113 -4.35 15.10 10.03
N GLY A 114 -4.17 13.79 9.83
CA GLY A 114 -3.76 13.23 8.54
C GLY A 114 -2.28 13.48 8.20
N ILE A 115 -1.50 14.04 9.14
CA ILE A 115 -0.10 14.38 8.92
C ILE A 115 0.76 13.12 9.05
N ILE A 116 1.68 12.92 8.12
CA ILE A 116 2.69 11.87 8.20
C ILE A 116 3.71 12.24 9.29
N GLN A 117 3.72 11.49 10.38
CA GLN A 117 4.61 11.68 11.54
C GLN A 117 5.90 10.87 11.42
N GLY A 118 5.89 9.80 10.64
CA GLY A 118 7.05 8.95 10.44
C GLY A 118 6.88 8.00 9.27
N ILE A 119 7.99 7.40 8.84
CA ILE A 119 8.00 6.41 7.77
C ILE A 119 8.78 5.19 8.25
N ILE A 120 8.26 4.01 7.96
CA ILE A 120 8.99 2.75 8.08
C ILE A 120 9.27 2.25 6.67
N LEU A 121 10.53 1.97 6.39
CA LEU A 121 10.98 1.37 5.13
C LEU A 121 11.75 0.08 5.42
N CYS A 122 11.21 -1.06 5.03
CA CYS A 122 11.88 -2.34 5.24
C CYS A 122 11.56 -3.34 4.11
N PRO A 123 12.46 -4.29 3.82
CA PRO A 123 12.12 -5.42 2.97
C PRO A 123 11.04 -6.29 3.64
N GLY A 124 10.20 -6.94 2.84
CA GLY A 124 9.11 -7.80 3.31
C GLY A 124 9.61 -8.92 4.22
N GLU A 125 10.77 -9.51 3.90
CA GLU A 125 11.41 -10.54 4.74
C GLU A 125 11.63 -10.12 6.20
N LYS A 126 11.80 -8.81 6.46
CA LYS A 126 12.05 -8.25 7.80
C LYS A 126 10.82 -7.62 8.44
N LEU A 127 9.69 -7.56 7.72
CA LEU A 127 8.49 -6.92 8.24
C LEU A 127 8.00 -7.59 9.53
N GLY A 128 8.16 -8.91 9.64
CA GLY A 128 7.83 -9.69 10.84
C GLY A 128 8.74 -9.44 12.05
N GLU A 129 9.87 -8.75 11.89
CA GLU A 129 10.74 -8.35 13.02
C GLU A 129 10.22 -7.08 13.72
N HIS A 130 9.45 -6.26 12.99
CA HIS A 130 8.92 -4.97 13.47
C HIS A 130 7.41 -4.98 13.69
N PHE A 131 6.68 -5.87 13.01
CA PHE A 131 5.24 -6.00 13.09
C PHE A 131 4.83 -7.44 13.40
N SER A 132 3.80 -7.57 14.23
CA SER A 132 3.14 -8.85 14.46
C SER A 132 2.04 -9.07 13.42
N TYR A 133 2.06 -10.24 12.77
CA TYR A 133 0.96 -10.65 11.89
C TYR A 133 -0.24 -11.07 12.74
N VAL A 134 -1.40 -10.47 12.48
CA VAL A 134 -2.67 -10.89 13.07
C VAL A 134 -3.30 -11.89 12.11
N SER A 135 -3.44 -13.14 12.55
CA SER A 135 -3.93 -14.27 11.73
C SER A 135 -5.44 -14.30 11.55
N ASP A 136 -6.18 -13.41 12.20
CA ASP A 136 -7.63 -13.34 12.02
C ASP A 136 -7.91 -12.92 10.59
N THR A 137 -8.57 -13.81 9.84
CA THR A 137 -8.93 -13.61 8.44
C THR A 137 -9.91 -12.45 8.28
N SER A 138 -9.42 -11.21 8.24
CA SER A 138 -10.18 -10.08 7.73
C SER A 138 -10.04 -10.09 6.21
N PHE A 139 -10.85 -10.89 5.53
CA PHE A 139 -11.00 -10.76 4.08
C PHE A 139 -11.76 -9.47 3.78
N LYS A 140 -11.10 -8.48 3.16
CA LYS A 140 -11.80 -7.42 2.43
C LYS A 140 -12.41 -8.03 1.17
N CYS A 141 -13.56 -8.70 1.33
CA CYS A 141 -14.36 -9.18 0.22
C CYS A 141 -14.99 -8.00 -0.50
N GLN A 142 -14.34 -7.53 -1.57
CA GLN A 142 -14.91 -6.53 -2.47
C GLN A 142 -15.93 -7.23 -3.39
N ARG A 143 -17.17 -7.34 -2.91
CA ARG A 143 -18.29 -7.87 -3.71
C ARG A 143 -19.11 -6.71 -4.25
N SER A 144 -19.30 -6.68 -5.56
CA SER A 144 -20.29 -5.79 -6.18
C SER A 144 -21.68 -6.17 -5.62
N ILE A 145 -22.36 -5.23 -4.99
CA ILE A 145 -23.75 -5.44 -4.58
C ILE A 145 -24.59 -5.37 -5.86
N PRO A 146 -25.32 -6.43 -6.25
CA PRO A 146 -26.12 -6.41 -7.47
C PRO A 146 -27.25 -5.38 -7.36
N MET A 147 -27.58 -4.69 -8.46
CA MET A 147 -28.65 -3.67 -8.44
C MET A 147 -30.01 -4.23 -8.00
N SER A 148 -30.27 -5.51 -8.26
CA SER A 148 -31.48 -6.21 -7.78
C SER A 148 -31.65 -6.21 -6.27
N PHE A 149 -30.56 -6.11 -5.50
CA PHE A 149 -30.62 -5.89 -4.05
C PHE A 149 -31.21 -4.51 -3.74
N PHE A 150 -30.82 -3.46 -4.45
CA PHE A 150 -31.35 -2.11 -4.22
C PHE A 150 -32.80 -1.97 -4.72
N ASP A 151 -33.15 -2.65 -5.81
CA ASP A 151 -34.53 -2.69 -6.34
C ASP A 151 -35.53 -3.20 -5.29
N THR A 152 -35.12 -4.14 -4.43
CA THR A 152 -35.98 -4.70 -3.38
C THR A 152 -36.30 -3.71 -2.24
N TYR A 153 -35.48 -2.66 -2.10
CA TYR A 153 -35.62 -1.61 -1.09
C TYR A 153 -35.99 -0.24 -1.68
N GLN A 154 -36.26 -0.18 -2.99
CA GLN A 154 -36.74 1.04 -3.65
C GLN A 154 -38.04 1.52 -2.98
N GLY A 155 -38.04 2.76 -2.50
CA GLY A 155 -39.17 3.37 -1.78
C GLY A 155 -39.35 2.90 -0.32
N LYS A 156 -38.49 2.00 0.20
CA LYS A 156 -38.52 1.53 1.59
C LYS A 156 -37.39 2.10 2.44
N ALA A 157 -36.34 2.64 1.82
CA ALA A 157 -35.24 3.31 2.49
C ALA A 157 -34.95 4.65 1.81
N LEU A 158 -34.79 5.70 2.63
CA LEU A 158 -34.21 6.97 2.22
C LEU A 158 -32.69 6.85 2.36
N TYR A 159 -31.97 6.93 1.25
CA TYR A 159 -30.53 7.14 1.26
C TYR A 159 -30.27 8.61 0.94
N ASN A 160 -29.38 9.23 1.71
CA ASN A 160 -28.93 10.58 1.43
C ASN A 160 -28.07 10.53 0.16
N PRO A 161 -28.39 11.29 -0.90
CA PRO A 161 -27.60 11.32 -2.12
C PRO A 161 -26.16 11.79 -1.86
#